data_AF-A0A4R6TVB4-F1
#
_entry.id   AF-A0A4R6TVB4-F1
#
_cell.length_a   1.000
_cell.length_b   1.000
_cell.length_c   1.000
_cell.angle_alpha   90.00
_cell.angle_beta   90.00
_cell.angle_gamma   90.00
#
_symmetry.space_group_name_H-M   'P 1'
#
loop_
_entity.id
_entity.type
_entity.pdbx_description
1 polymer ?
#
loop_
_entity_poly.entity_id
_entity_poly.type
_entity_poly.pdbx_seq_one_letter_code
_entity_poly.pdbx_strand_id
1 'polypeptide(L)'
;MIGTKNSKQIRVAYLIVGTALIGVSIYINYPDLSRGEFPDALMQLALGINMLMLAYLSPHLFPRDERSKAIIGKSMIINHFVLFASIAFLYLLTGPLGPVTLSSTQVLVVLFCVMALTIPGAMIVYTKLI
;
A
#
# COMPACT_ATOMS: atom_id res chain seq x y z
N MET A 1 -21.50 13.27 -17.70
CA MET A 1 -22.19 12.26 -16.86
C MET A 1 -21.75 10.80 -17.10
N ILE A 2 -20.92 10.49 -18.12
CA ILE A 2 -20.48 9.10 -18.40
C ILE A 2 -19.35 8.63 -17.45
N GLY A 3 -18.50 9.54 -16.95
CA GLY A 3 -17.36 9.18 -16.08
C GLY A 3 -17.71 8.78 -14.63
N THR A 4 -18.80 9.30 -14.06
CA THR A 4 -19.16 9.07 -12.64
C THR A 4 -19.80 7.71 -12.38
N LYS A 5 -20.46 7.12 -13.40
CA LYS A 5 -21.07 5.79 -13.28
C LYS A 5 -19.99 4.70 -13.24
N ASN A 6 -18.94 4.86 -14.04
CA ASN A 6 -17.78 3.95 -14.08
C ASN A 6 -16.94 4.05 -12.80
N SER A 7 -16.72 5.24 -12.23
CA SER A 7 -15.93 5.37 -10.99
C SER A 7 -16.60 4.71 -9.78
N LYS A 8 -17.94 4.77 -9.71
CA LYS A 8 -18.72 4.06 -8.67
C LYS A 8 -18.58 2.54 -8.78
N GLN A 9 -18.68 1.98 -9.99
CA GLN A 9 -18.50 0.54 -10.20
C GLN A 9 -17.08 0.07 -9.84
N ILE A 10 -16.07 0.82 -10.28
CA ILE A 10 -14.66 0.53 -9.97
C ILE A 10 -14.41 0.63 -8.46
N ARG A 11 -15.00 1.62 -7.79
CA ARG A 11 -14.91 1.76 -6.33
C ARG A 11 -15.49 0.53 -5.62
N VAL A 12 -16.66 0.06 -6.04
CA VAL A 12 -17.30 -1.12 -5.43
C VAL A 12 -16.45 -2.37 -5.66
N ALA A 13 -15.89 -2.54 -6.86
CA ALA A 13 -14.97 -3.65 -7.15
C ALA A 13 -13.75 -3.63 -6.21
N TYR A 14 -13.11 -2.48 -6.04
CA TYR A 14 -11.98 -2.33 -5.12
C TYR A 14 -12.34 -2.61 -3.65
N LEU A 15 -13.54 -2.20 -3.20
CA LEU A 15 -14.01 -2.51 -1.85
C LEU A 15 -14.18 -4.02 -1.65
N ILE A 16 -14.89 -4.69 -2.56
CA ILE A 16 -15.18 -6.13 -2.44
C ILE A 16 -13.87 -6.92 -2.48
N VAL A 17 -13.01 -6.66 -3.46
CA VAL A 17 -11.74 -7.37 -3.62
C VAL A 17 -10.79 -7.07 -2.46
N GLY A 18 -10.68 -5.80 -2.05
CA GLY A 18 -9.82 -5.40 -0.94
C GLY A 18 -10.24 -6.04 0.38
N THR A 19 -11.52 -6.00 0.73
CA THR A 19 -12.03 -6.64 1.95
C THR A 19 -11.85 -8.15 1.92
N ALA A 20 -12.12 -8.81 0.79
CA ALA A 20 -11.91 -10.26 0.66
C ALA A 20 -10.42 -10.62 0.81
N LEU A 21 -9.53 -9.89 0.15
CA LEU A 21 -8.09 -10.11 0.25
C LEU A 21 -7.57 -9.93 1.68
N ILE A 22 -8.03 -8.90 2.40
CA ILE A 22 -7.66 -8.69 3.80
C ILE A 22 -8.13 -9.86 4.66
N GLY A 23 -9.39 -10.28 4.52
CA GLY A 23 -9.94 -11.40 5.28
C GLY A 23 -9.14 -12.69 5.08
N VAL A 24 -8.86 -13.04 3.82
CA VAL A 24 -8.06 -14.22 3.48
C VAL A 24 -6.62 -14.08 3.99
N SER A 25 -6.01 -12.90 3.85
CA SER A 25 -4.63 -12.68 4.30
C SER A 25 -4.51 -12.78 5.82
N ILE A 26 -5.48 -12.26 6.58
CA ILE A 26 -5.49 -12.40 8.04
C ILE A 26 -5.58 -13.89 8.41
N TYR A 27 -6.46 -14.65 7.75
CA TYR A 27 -6.60 -16.08 7.99
C TYR A 27 -5.31 -16.86 7.73
N ILE A 28 -4.64 -16.57 6.60
CA ILE A 28 -3.38 -17.25 6.23
C ILE A 28 -2.24 -16.88 7.18
N ASN A 29 -2.11 -15.60 7.56
CA ASN A 29 -1.00 -15.14 8.38
C ASN A 29 -1.15 -15.46 9.87
N TYR A 30 -2.37 -15.74 10.35
CA TYR A 30 -2.64 -16.03 11.77
C TYR A 30 -1.74 -17.10 12.40
N PRO A 31 -1.56 -18.31 11.81
CA PRO A 31 -0.67 -19.33 12.36
C PRO A 31 0.78 -18.87 12.47
N ASP A 32 1.31 -18.12 11.51
CA ASP A 32 2.70 -17.65 11.52
C ASP A 32 2.90 -16.58 12.60
N LEU A 33 1.97 -15.62 12.71
CA LEU A 33 1.97 -14.63 13.79
C LEU A 33 1.91 -15.29 15.17
N SER A 34 1.09 -16.34 15.33
CA SER A 34 0.95 -17.05 16.61
C SER A 34 2.23 -17.78 17.03
N ARG A 35 3.09 -18.13 16.06
CA ARG A 35 4.38 -18.80 16.27
C ARG A 35 5.56 -17.82 16.34
N GLY A 36 5.32 -16.52 16.13
CA GLY A 36 6.37 -15.51 16.03
C GLY A 36 7.20 -15.62 14.75
N GLU A 37 6.68 -16.31 13.74
CA GLU A 37 7.31 -16.49 12.43
C GLU A 37 6.95 -15.32 11.50
N PHE A 38 7.76 -15.11 10.47
CA PHE A 38 7.48 -14.08 9.48
C PHE A 38 6.24 -14.46 8.64
N PRO A 39 5.27 -13.57 8.43
CA PRO A 39 4.02 -13.95 7.79
C PRO A 39 4.17 -14.11 6.27
N ASP A 40 3.79 -15.27 5.73
CA ASP A 40 3.97 -15.61 4.32
C ASP A 40 3.10 -14.77 3.37
N ALA A 41 1.89 -14.42 3.80
CA ALA A 41 0.92 -13.66 3.02
C ALA A 41 0.92 -12.16 3.35
N LEU A 42 2.03 -11.61 3.86
CA LEU A 42 2.11 -10.19 4.22
C LEU A 42 1.92 -9.26 3.01
N MET A 43 2.46 -9.64 1.84
CA MET A 43 2.24 -8.89 0.60
C MET A 43 0.76 -8.85 0.22
N GLN A 44 0.05 -9.96 0.39
CA GLN A 44 -1.37 -10.05 0.07
C GLN A 44 -2.21 -9.13 0.96
N LEU A 45 -1.84 -9.04 2.25
CA LEU A 45 -2.46 -8.10 3.18
C LEU A 45 -2.24 -6.65 2.73
N ALA A 46 -1.00 -6.28 2.38
CA ALA A 46 -0.68 -4.94 1.89
C ALA A 46 -1.43 -4.60 0.59
N LEU A 47 -1.55 -5.56 -0.34
CA LEU A 47 -2.36 -5.37 -1.54
C LEU A 47 -3.85 -5.19 -1.23
N GLY A 48 -4.40 -5.93 -0.26
CA GLY A 48 -5.77 -5.74 0.20
C GLY A 48 -6.02 -4.33 0.75
N ILE A 49 -5.10 -3.82 1.58
CA ILE A 49 -5.17 -2.45 2.10
C ILE A 49 -5.02 -1.41 0.97
N ASN A 50 -4.10 -1.63 0.03
CA ASN A 50 -3.93 -0.78 -1.15
C ASN A 50 -5.25 -0.69 -1.94
N MET A 51 -5.94 -1.81 -2.18
CA MET A 51 -7.23 -1.81 -2.87
C MET A 51 -8.29 -0.98 -2.12
N LEU A 52 -8.34 -1.04 -0.78
CA LEU A 52 -9.23 -0.16 -0.01
C LEU A 52 -8.88 1.33 -0.14
N MET A 53 -7.59 1.67 -0.16
CA MET A 53 -7.15 3.05 -0.41
C MET A 53 -7.54 3.52 -1.82
N LEU A 54 -7.39 2.67 -2.84
CA LEU A 54 -7.81 2.97 -4.21
C LEU A 54 -9.34 3.11 -4.32
N ALA A 55 -10.12 2.36 -3.54
CA ALA A 55 -11.56 2.54 -3.46
C ALA A 55 -11.93 3.95 -2.95
N TYR A 56 -11.20 4.46 -1.96
CA TYR A 56 -11.40 5.83 -1.45
C TYR A 56 -10.96 6.89 -2.48
N LEU A 57 -9.88 6.63 -3.20
CA LEU A 57 -9.34 7.56 -4.20
C LEU A 57 -10.13 7.58 -5.51
N SER A 58 -10.83 6.50 -5.85
CA SER A 58 -11.62 6.38 -7.09
C SER A 58 -12.56 7.58 -7.39
N PRO A 59 -13.38 8.09 -6.46
CA PRO A 59 -14.20 9.28 -6.75
C PRO A 59 -13.39 10.56 -7.00
N HIS A 60 -12.16 10.65 -6.48
CA HIS A 60 -11.32 11.86 -6.52
C HIS A 60 -10.36 11.89 -7.71
N LEU A 61 -9.90 10.73 -8.19
CA LEU A 61 -8.93 10.62 -9.29
C LEU A 61 -9.58 10.51 -10.67
N PHE A 62 -10.80 9.97 -10.74
CA PHE A 62 -11.47 9.68 -12.00
C PHE A 62 -12.08 10.87 -12.76
N PRO A 63 -12.29 12.06 -12.16
CA PRO A 63 -12.52 13.26 -12.96
C PRO A 63 -11.38 13.54 -13.95
N ARG A 64 -10.16 12.99 -13.71
CA ARG A 64 -8.95 13.17 -14.54
C ARG A 64 -8.58 14.64 -14.79
N ASP A 65 -8.97 15.50 -13.86
CA ASP A 65 -8.70 16.93 -13.90
C ASP A 65 -7.24 17.25 -13.56
N GLU A 66 -6.81 18.50 -13.78
CA GLU A 66 -5.45 18.96 -13.43
C GLU A 66 -5.09 18.68 -11.96
N ARG A 67 -6.05 18.83 -11.05
CA ARG A 67 -5.86 18.52 -9.62
C ARG A 67 -5.47 17.05 -9.40
N SER A 68 -6.10 16.11 -10.11
CA SER A 68 -5.76 14.68 -10.01
C SER A 68 -4.34 14.41 -10.50
N LYS A 69 -3.90 15.05 -11.59
CA LYS A 69 -2.53 14.92 -12.09
C LYS A 69 -1.50 15.48 -11.10
N ALA A 70 -1.78 16.62 -10.48
CA ALA A 70 -0.93 17.23 -9.47
C ALA A 70 -0.79 16.34 -8.22
N ILE A 71 -1.89 15.74 -7.75
CA ILE A 71 -1.90 14.80 -6.62
C ILE A 71 -1.01 13.58 -6.91
N ILE A 72 -1.17 12.95 -8.08
CA ILE A 72 -0.37 11.78 -8.49
C ILE A 72 1.11 12.17 -8.56
N GLY A 73 1.43 13.28 -9.22
CA GLY A 73 2.82 13.75 -9.36
C GLY A 73 3.51 13.99 -8.03
N LYS A 74 2.87 14.71 -7.10
CA LYS A 74 3.42 14.95 -5.76
C LYS A 74 3.57 13.66 -4.95
N SER A 75 2.63 12.73 -5.08
CA SER A 75 2.67 11.44 -4.40
C SER A 75 3.85 10.58 -4.85
N MET A 76 4.19 10.60 -6.14
CA MET A 76 5.36 9.90 -6.68
C MET A 76 6.68 10.45 -6.12
N ILE A 77 6.77 11.77 -5.91
CA ILE A 77 7.96 12.40 -5.32
C ILE A 77 8.13 11.95 -3.86
N ILE A 78 7.07 12.02 -3.05
CA ILE A 78 7.11 11.51 -1.66
C ILE A 78 7.53 10.04 -1.64
N ASN A 79 6.99 9.22 -2.53
CA ASN A 79 7.29 7.80 -2.58
C ASN A 79 8.79 7.53 -2.80
N HIS A 80 9.49 8.36 -3.58
CA HIS A 80 10.95 8.23 -3.71
C HIS A 80 11.67 8.50 -2.39
N PHE A 81 11.29 9.55 -1.66
CA PHE A 81 11.90 9.83 -0.35
C PHE A 81 11.62 8.70 0.67
N VAL A 82 10.38 8.18 0.69
CA VAL A 82 10.01 7.07 1.56
C VAL A 82 10.74 5.78 1.17
N LEU A 83 10.99 5.54 -0.12
CA LEU A 83 11.80 4.41 -0.57
C LEU A 83 13.22 4.48 0.01
N PHE A 84 13.91 5.60 -0.15
CA PHE A 84 15.27 5.73 0.37
C PHE A 84 15.30 5.66 1.90
N ALA A 85 14.33 6.29 2.57
CA ALA A 85 14.21 6.22 4.02
C ALA A 85 13.95 4.79 4.52
N SER A 86 13.07 4.04 3.87
CA SER A 86 12.76 2.66 4.24
C SER A 86 13.92 1.71 3.97
N ILE A 87 14.67 1.89 2.87
CA ILE A 87 15.90 1.13 2.63
C ILE A 87 16.94 1.42 3.71
N ALA A 88 17.20 2.68 4.03
CA ALA A 88 18.15 3.06 5.08
C ALA A 88 17.73 2.47 6.43
N PHE A 89 16.45 2.54 6.76
CA PHE A 89 15.90 2.00 8.00
C PHE A 89 16.01 0.47 8.08
N LEU A 90 15.65 -0.25 7.02
CA LEU A 90 15.81 -1.70 6.94
C LEU A 90 17.28 -2.08 7.04
N TYR A 91 18.18 -1.37 6.37
CA TYR A 91 19.61 -1.62 6.45
C TYR A 91 20.16 -1.44 7.88
N LEU A 92 19.70 -0.43 8.62
CA LEU A 92 20.10 -0.24 10.02
C LEU A 92 19.54 -1.33 10.95
N LEU A 93 18.34 -1.82 10.69
CA LEU A 93 17.69 -2.86 11.50
C LEU A 93 18.17 -4.28 11.23
N THR A 94 18.48 -4.58 9.97
CA THR A 94 18.78 -5.95 9.49
C THR A 94 20.19 -6.10 8.93
N GLY A 95 20.97 -5.03 8.91
CA GLY A 95 22.36 -5.04 8.49
C GLY A 95 23.26 -5.77 9.49
N PRO A 96 24.59 -5.77 9.25
CA PRO A 96 25.55 -6.53 10.05
C PRO A 96 25.56 -6.20 11.56
N LEU A 97 25.05 -5.02 11.95
CA LEU A 97 24.97 -4.53 13.32
C LEU A 97 23.53 -4.40 13.82
N GLY A 98 22.56 -4.84 13.02
CA GLY A 98 21.14 -4.71 13.30
C GLY A 98 20.65 -5.74 14.32
N PRO A 99 19.67 -5.41 15.17
CA PRO A 99 19.12 -6.33 16.16
C PRO A 99 18.18 -7.40 15.58
N VAL A 100 17.78 -7.27 14.31
CA VAL A 100 16.77 -8.15 13.69
C VAL A 100 17.37 -8.96 12.55
N THR A 101 17.24 -10.28 12.62
CA THR A 101 17.66 -11.19 11.56
C THR A 101 16.50 -11.51 10.61
N LEU A 102 16.43 -10.77 9.51
CA LEU A 102 15.49 -11.03 8.41
C LEU A 102 16.24 -11.60 7.21
N SER A 103 15.65 -12.58 6.53
CA SER A 103 16.17 -13.06 5.25
C SER A 103 15.96 -12.01 4.15
N SER A 104 16.77 -12.08 3.09
CA SER A 104 16.70 -11.12 1.99
C SER A 104 15.32 -11.07 1.32
N THR A 105 14.62 -12.22 1.23
CA THR A 105 13.26 -12.29 0.69
C THR A 105 12.26 -11.56 1.60
N GLN A 106 12.37 -11.73 2.92
CA GLN A 106 11.51 -11.05 3.88
C GLN A 106 11.72 -9.54 3.87
N VAL A 107 12.96 -9.06 3.72
CA VAL A 107 13.26 -7.63 3.55
C VAL A 107 12.61 -7.07 2.29
N LEU A 108 12.68 -7.80 1.16
CA LEU A 108 12.03 -7.40 -0.08
C LEU A 108 10.50 -7.38 0.04
N VAL A 109 9.92 -8.33 0.76
CA VAL A 109 8.48 -8.34 1.07
C VAL A 109 8.08 -7.09 1.85
N VAL A 110 8.81 -6.74 2.91
CA VAL A 110 8.54 -5.53 3.69
C VAL A 110 8.66 -4.28 2.81
N LEU A 111 9.72 -4.19 2.00
CA LEU A 111 9.92 -3.06 1.09
C LEU A 111 8.79 -2.94 0.08
N PHE A 112 8.34 -4.04 -0.50
CA PHE A 112 7.19 -4.07 -1.40
C PHE A 112 5.92 -3.56 -0.70
N CYS A 113 5.64 -4.04 0.51
CA CYS A 113 4.49 -3.59 1.28
C CYS A 113 4.52 -2.07 1.54
N VAL A 114 5.67 -1.54 1.94
CA VAL A 114 5.84 -0.09 2.14
C VAL A 114 5.54 0.67 0.85
N MET A 115 6.11 0.25 -0.28
CA MET A 115 5.94 0.93 -1.57
C MET A 115 4.50 0.86 -2.09
N ALA A 116 3.87 -0.31 -1.96
CA ALA A 116 2.49 -0.53 -2.39
C ALA A 116 1.49 0.34 -1.61
N LEU A 117 1.78 0.64 -0.33
CA LEU A 117 0.93 1.46 0.53
C LEU A 117 1.25 2.95 0.46
N THR A 118 2.51 3.32 0.22
CA THR A 118 2.96 4.71 0.27
C THR A 118 2.38 5.55 -0.86
N ILE A 119 2.36 5.04 -2.09
CA ILE A 119 1.80 5.76 -3.24
C ILE A 119 0.32 6.13 -3.03
N PRO A 120 -0.60 5.19 -2.78
CA PRO A 120 -2.00 5.51 -2.50
C PRO A 120 -2.18 6.27 -1.19
N GLY A 121 -1.38 5.98 -0.16
CA GLY A 121 -1.42 6.71 1.11
C GLY A 121 -1.11 8.20 0.94
N ALA A 122 -0.04 8.52 0.20
CA ALA A 122 0.32 9.90 -0.12
C ALA A 122 -0.78 10.59 -0.95
N MET A 123 -1.38 9.89 -1.93
CA MET A 123 -2.50 10.42 -2.70
C MET A 123 -3.70 10.79 -1.81
N ILE A 124 -4.01 9.96 -0.80
CA ILE A 124 -5.09 10.24 0.15
C ILE A 124 -4.81 11.52 0.94
N VAL A 125 -3.58 11.68 1.42
CA VAL A 125 -3.16 12.88 2.16
C VAL A 125 -3.30 14.13 1.28
N TYR A 126 -2.79 14.08 0.05
CA TYR A 126 -2.86 15.22 -0.86
C TYR A 126 -4.27 15.56 -1.33
N THR A 127 -5.17 14.58 -1.42
CA THR A 127 -6.59 14.82 -1.74
C THR A 127 -7.29 15.67 -0.68
N LYS A 128 -6.83 15.62 0.58
CA LYS A 128 -7.37 16.44 1.67
C LYS A 128 -6.70 17.82 1.79
N LEU A 129 -5.46 17.94 1.33
CA LEU A 129 -4.67 19.18 1.45
C LEU A 129 -4.85 20.15 0.28
N ILE A 130 -5.04 19.62 -0.93
CA ILE A 130 -5.29 20.37 -2.18
C ILE A 130 -6.75 20.20 -2.51
#